data_AF-A0A7E4WDS6-F1
#
_entry.id   AF-A0A7E4WDS6-F1
#
_cell.length_a   1.000
_cell.length_b   1.000
_cell.length_c   1.000
_cell.angle_alpha   90.00
_cell.angle_beta   90.00
_cell.angle_gamma   90.00
#
_symmetry.space_group_name_H-M   'P 1'
#
loop_
_entity.id
_entity.type
_entity.pdbx_description
1 polymer ?
#
loop_
_entity_poly.entity_id
_entity_poly.type
_entity_poly.pdbx_seq_one_letter_code
_entity_poly.pdbx_strand_id
1 'polypeptide(L)'
;MRDPSGEIPITTTIQAFPTSTAKTTIQVSPTTTPKADACPTTYNHVQLFISTGTELSSEVYGAQAPAKSCSTCANGQVNYYTSAATAEPHSVTPLEAIGTLAAMNCTNFCICAIDGTCYKPTSLDVYATFWPYCSGGTCGAYVLITANTDAAGLVSTTGSPVFSSGNQVALDFNFKPVTDSSYINAATASCTSCVSSTCQLHEL
;
A
#
# COMPACT_ATOMS: atom_id res chain seq x y z
N MET A 1 -60.58 43.54 -13.24
CA MET A 1 -59.61 43.72 -14.32
C MET A 1 -58.91 42.38 -14.50
N ARG A 2 -59.19 41.70 -15.63
CA ARG A 2 -58.68 40.36 -15.97
C ARG A 2 -57.40 40.54 -16.81
N ASP A 3 -56.32 39.91 -16.39
CA ASP A 3 -55.05 39.85 -17.12
C ASP A 3 -55.02 38.55 -17.96
N PRO A 4 -54.87 38.60 -19.29
CA PRO A 4 -54.72 37.42 -20.14
C PRO A 4 -53.25 37.26 -20.55
N SER A 5 -52.48 36.50 -19.79
CA SER A 5 -51.10 36.14 -20.15
C SER A 5 -51.12 34.91 -21.06
N GLY A 6 -51.06 35.13 -22.37
CA GLY A 6 -50.91 34.08 -23.38
C GLY A 6 -49.44 33.68 -23.54
N GLU A 7 -49.11 32.43 -23.26
CA GLU A 7 -47.81 31.84 -23.59
C GLU A 7 -47.79 31.38 -25.05
N ILE A 8 -46.77 31.83 -25.80
CA ILE A 8 -46.52 31.42 -27.18
C ILE A 8 -45.51 30.25 -27.16
N PRO A 9 -45.83 29.10 -27.75
CA PRO A 9 -44.89 27.98 -27.83
C PRO A 9 -43.81 28.25 -28.89
N ILE A 10 -42.55 28.32 -28.46
CA ILE A 10 -41.39 28.46 -29.34
C ILE A 10 -40.94 27.06 -29.75
N THR A 11 -41.14 26.70 -31.02
CA THR A 11 -40.69 25.41 -31.56
C THR A 11 -39.29 25.57 -32.15
N THR A 12 -38.29 25.06 -31.42
CA THR A 12 -36.89 25.07 -31.87
C THR A 12 -36.58 23.78 -32.63
N THR A 13 -36.42 23.88 -33.94
CA THR A 13 -35.98 22.77 -34.80
C THR A 13 -34.46 22.60 -34.69
N ILE A 14 -34.01 21.48 -34.14
CA ILE A 14 -32.59 21.13 -34.03
C ILE A 14 -32.20 20.35 -35.28
N GLN A 15 -31.37 20.96 -36.12
CA GLN A 15 -30.82 20.33 -37.33
C GLN A 15 -29.59 19.49 -36.95
N ALA A 16 -29.69 18.18 -37.13
CA ALA A 16 -28.60 17.25 -36.86
C ALA A 16 -27.54 17.31 -37.98
N PHE A 17 -26.29 17.56 -37.60
CA PHE A 17 -25.14 17.49 -38.51
C PHE A 17 -24.54 16.07 -38.51
N PRO A 18 -24.11 15.55 -39.66
CA PRO A 18 -23.45 14.25 -39.73
C PRO A 18 -22.05 14.31 -39.11
N THR A 19 -21.86 13.61 -38.00
CA THR A 19 -20.56 13.44 -37.35
C THR A 19 -19.73 12.40 -38.12
N SER A 20 -18.68 12.86 -38.79
CA SER A 20 -17.70 11.99 -39.46
C SER A 20 -16.64 11.55 -38.46
N THR A 21 -16.66 10.27 -38.08
CA THR A 21 -15.69 9.67 -37.16
C THR A 21 -14.46 9.20 -37.95
N ALA A 22 -13.44 10.05 -38.04
CA ALA A 22 -12.14 9.65 -38.57
C ALA A 22 -11.43 8.74 -37.55
N LYS A 23 -11.17 7.49 -37.94
CA LYS A 23 -10.50 6.48 -37.11
C LYS A 23 -8.97 6.67 -37.21
N THR A 24 -8.43 7.54 -36.36
CA THR A 24 -6.97 7.70 -36.21
C THR A 24 -6.39 6.45 -35.56
N THR A 25 -5.65 5.67 -36.34
CA THR A 25 -4.91 4.51 -35.83
C THR A 25 -3.59 5.02 -35.27
N ILE A 26 -3.50 5.14 -33.95
CA ILE A 26 -2.26 5.49 -33.26
C ILE A 26 -1.38 4.24 -33.23
N GLN A 27 -0.32 4.23 -34.03
CA GLN A 27 0.71 3.20 -33.98
C GLN A 27 1.58 3.45 -32.75
N VAL A 28 1.26 2.77 -31.64
CA VAL A 28 2.03 2.83 -30.40
C VAL A 28 3.29 2.01 -30.60
N SER A 29 4.46 2.67 -30.65
CA SER A 29 5.74 1.98 -30.63
C SER A 29 5.87 1.19 -29.33
N PRO A 30 6.31 -0.08 -29.37
CA PRO A 30 6.48 -0.87 -28.17
C PRO A 30 7.59 -0.26 -27.31
N THR A 31 7.22 0.25 -26.14
CA THR A 31 8.18 0.68 -25.12
C THR A 31 8.92 -0.55 -24.61
N THR A 32 10.19 -0.70 -24.97
CA THR A 32 11.06 -1.71 -24.38
C THR A 32 11.38 -1.28 -22.95
N THR A 33 10.66 -1.85 -21.98
CA THR A 33 10.97 -1.70 -20.57
C THR A 33 12.37 -2.27 -20.33
N PRO A 34 13.34 -1.46 -19.85
CA PRO A 34 14.67 -1.97 -19.52
C PRO A 34 14.54 -3.13 -18.55
N LYS A 35 15.19 -4.25 -18.89
CA LYS A 35 15.24 -5.46 -18.08
C LYS A 35 15.96 -5.14 -16.77
N ALA A 36 15.23 -5.16 -15.66
CA ALA A 36 15.84 -5.01 -14.33
C ALA A 36 16.75 -6.22 -14.05
N ASP A 37 17.95 -6.00 -13.51
CA ASP A 37 18.75 -7.09 -12.97
C ASP A 37 17.98 -7.76 -11.85
N ALA A 38 17.90 -9.09 -11.89
CA ALA A 38 17.17 -9.88 -10.91
C ALA A 38 17.71 -9.61 -9.50
N CYS A 39 16.82 -9.28 -8.57
CA CYS A 39 17.17 -9.20 -7.16
C CYS A 39 17.09 -10.59 -6.56
N PRO A 40 18.23 -11.25 -6.27
CA PRO A 40 18.20 -12.59 -5.72
C PRO A 40 17.53 -12.53 -4.35
N THR A 41 16.57 -13.42 -4.12
CA THR A 41 15.98 -13.64 -2.80
C THR A 41 17.10 -14.08 -1.86
N THR A 42 17.47 -13.22 -0.92
CA THR A 42 18.40 -13.61 0.15
C THR A 42 17.62 -14.39 1.18
N TYR A 43 17.94 -15.66 1.35
CA TYR A 43 17.35 -16.52 2.39
C TYR A 43 17.48 -15.81 3.76
N ASN A 44 16.46 -15.98 4.62
CA ASN A 44 16.35 -15.36 5.95
C ASN A 44 16.31 -13.82 6.01
N HIS A 45 15.91 -13.15 4.93
CA HIS A 45 15.67 -11.70 4.97
C HIS A 45 14.21 -11.39 4.65
N VAL A 46 13.68 -10.38 5.33
CA VAL A 46 12.37 -9.83 5.03
C VAL A 46 12.49 -8.87 3.87
N GLN A 47 11.68 -9.06 2.84
CA GLN A 47 11.63 -8.21 1.68
C GLN A 47 10.47 -7.21 1.79
N LEU A 48 10.72 -5.94 1.49
CA LEU A 48 9.68 -4.93 1.32
C LEU A 48 10.04 -4.01 0.14
N PHE A 49 9.12 -3.83 -0.79
CA PHE A 49 9.25 -2.80 -1.83
C PHE A 49 8.75 -1.45 -1.31
N ILE A 50 9.57 -0.42 -1.41
CA ILE A 50 9.22 0.94 -1.01
C ILE A 50 9.21 1.81 -2.27
N SER A 51 8.05 2.41 -2.57
CA SER A 51 7.92 3.23 -3.78
C SER A 51 8.70 4.54 -3.65
N THR A 52 9.14 5.10 -4.79
CA THR A 52 9.83 6.39 -4.83
C THR A 52 9.00 7.48 -4.14
N GLY A 53 9.64 8.30 -3.31
CA GLY A 53 8.97 9.36 -2.55
C GLY A 53 8.19 8.85 -1.33
N THR A 54 8.33 7.57 -0.98
CA THR A 54 7.83 7.01 0.29
C THR A 54 8.96 6.95 1.29
N GLU A 55 8.79 7.64 2.41
CA GLU A 55 9.74 7.61 3.52
C GLU A 55 9.12 6.84 4.68
N LEU A 56 9.91 5.96 5.28
CA LEU A 56 9.55 5.23 6.47
C LEU A 56 10.39 5.75 7.63
N SER A 57 9.76 6.08 8.74
CA SER A 57 10.44 6.50 9.96
C SER A 57 9.64 6.05 11.17
N SER A 58 10.31 5.70 12.27
CA SER A 58 9.61 5.44 13.54
C SER A 58 10.55 5.74 14.70
N GLU A 59 10.16 6.67 15.56
CA GLU A 59 10.84 6.89 16.84
C GLU A 59 10.37 5.88 17.90
N VAL A 60 9.14 5.37 17.75
CA VAL A 60 8.48 4.51 18.74
C VAL A 60 8.84 3.03 18.58
N TYR A 61 9.01 2.57 17.33
CA TYR A 61 9.30 1.16 17.03
C TYR A 61 10.64 0.96 16.33
N GLY A 62 11.45 2.02 16.23
CA GLY A 62 12.74 1.99 15.57
C GLY A 62 12.64 2.05 14.04
N ALA A 63 13.77 2.28 13.39
CA ALA A 63 13.86 2.34 11.94
C ALA A 63 15.14 1.62 11.50
N GLN A 64 15.01 0.34 11.18
CA GLN A 64 16.11 -0.46 10.66
C GLN A 64 16.49 0.01 9.25
N ALA A 65 17.78 0.25 9.06
CA ALA A 65 18.32 0.40 7.71
C ALA A 65 18.24 -0.94 6.96
N PRO A 66 18.02 -0.93 5.63
CA PRO A 66 18.06 -2.15 4.85
C PRO A 66 19.47 -2.77 4.89
N ALA A 67 19.53 -4.08 5.13
CA ALA A 67 20.77 -4.86 5.00
C ALA A 67 21.25 -4.90 3.54
N LYS A 68 20.30 -4.85 2.60
CA LYS A 68 20.57 -4.76 1.16
C LYS A 68 19.42 -4.03 0.46
N SER A 69 19.76 -3.21 -0.54
CA SER A 69 18.79 -2.55 -1.40
C SER A 69 19.04 -2.88 -2.85
N CYS A 70 17.96 -2.99 -3.60
CA CYS A 70 17.95 -3.18 -5.04
C CYS A 70 17.46 -1.91 -5.72
N SER A 71 18.35 -1.24 -6.44
CA SER A 71 18.09 0.05 -7.11
C SER A 71 17.42 -0.07 -8.48
N THR A 72 17.04 -1.28 -8.92
CA THR A 72 16.72 -1.56 -10.33
C THR A 72 15.26 -1.34 -10.73
N CYS A 73 14.44 -0.72 -9.88
CA CYS A 73 13.02 -0.55 -10.14
C CYS A 73 12.67 0.90 -10.48
N ALA A 74 11.96 1.12 -11.59
CA ALA A 74 11.61 2.45 -12.06
C ALA A 74 10.81 3.29 -11.03
N ASN A 75 10.02 2.63 -10.18
CA ASN A 75 9.07 3.28 -9.26
C ASN A 75 9.39 3.06 -7.78
N GLY A 76 10.61 2.66 -7.44
CA GLY A 76 11.00 2.45 -6.04
C GLY A 76 12.20 1.53 -5.88
N GLN A 77 12.32 0.92 -4.71
CA GLN A 77 13.41 0.02 -4.39
C GLN A 77 12.90 -1.19 -3.61
N VAL A 78 13.42 -2.37 -3.94
CA VAL A 78 13.26 -3.56 -3.08
C VAL A 78 14.32 -3.51 -2.02
N ASN A 79 13.91 -3.58 -0.77
CA ASN A 79 14.79 -3.57 0.38
C ASN A 79 14.69 -4.91 1.13
N TYR A 80 15.83 -5.36 1.64
CA TYR A 80 15.95 -6.57 2.44
C TYR A 80 16.37 -6.18 3.86
N TYR A 81 15.63 -6.67 4.84
CA TYR A 81 15.81 -6.35 6.25
C TYR A 81 16.12 -7.62 7.04
N THR A 82 16.91 -7.46 8.09
CA THR A 82 17.15 -8.53 9.05
C THR A 82 15.86 -8.82 9.81
N SER A 83 15.59 -10.09 10.10
CA SER A 83 14.47 -10.44 10.97
C SER A 83 14.66 -9.81 12.36
N ALA A 84 13.59 -9.29 12.93
CA ALA A 84 13.49 -9.04 14.35
C ALA A 84 13.66 -10.35 15.14
N ALA A 85 14.10 -10.23 16.38
CA ALA A 85 14.34 -11.36 17.26
C ALA A 85 13.04 -12.04 17.73
N THR A 86 11.93 -11.31 17.77
CA THR A 86 10.64 -11.80 18.29
C THR A 86 9.48 -11.50 17.35
N ALA A 87 8.41 -12.29 17.50
CA ALA A 87 7.13 -12.05 16.85
C ALA A 87 6.28 -10.99 17.58
N GLU A 88 6.77 -10.42 18.69
CA GLU A 88 6.02 -9.55 19.59
C GLU A 88 6.69 -8.17 19.65
N PRO A 89 6.22 -7.20 18.87
CA PRO A 89 6.90 -5.91 18.68
C PRO A 89 6.98 -5.05 19.95
N HIS A 90 6.10 -5.31 20.92
CA HIS A 90 5.95 -4.49 22.13
C HIS A 90 6.80 -5.00 23.30
N SER A 91 7.42 -6.17 23.19
CA SER A 91 8.18 -6.81 24.27
C SER A 91 9.69 -6.72 24.08
N VAL A 92 10.19 -5.91 23.14
CA VAL A 92 11.61 -5.88 22.77
C VAL A 92 12.31 -4.54 22.94
N THR A 93 13.58 -4.64 23.36
CA THR A 93 14.62 -3.64 23.16
C THR A 93 15.87 -4.37 22.61
N PRO A 94 16.52 -3.90 21.52
CA PRO A 94 16.21 -2.68 20.78
C PRO A 94 14.90 -2.79 20.00
N LEU A 95 14.40 -1.65 19.54
CA LEU A 95 13.25 -1.59 18.67
C LEU A 95 13.68 -1.92 17.23
N GLU A 96 12.98 -2.86 16.57
CA GLU A 96 13.46 -3.55 15.38
C GLU A 96 12.55 -3.36 14.14
N ALA A 97 11.64 -2.38 14.15
CA ALA A 97 10.81 -2.12 12.98
C ALA A 97 11.65 -1.59 11.81
N ILE A 98 11.21 -1.89 10.59
CA ILE A 98 11.72 -1.25 9.37
C ILE A 98 11.46 0.25 9.40
N GLY A 99 10.27 0.64 9.89
CA GLY A 99 9.84 2.02 10.05
C GLY A 99 8.31 2.12 9.99
N THR A 100 7.79 3.34 10.10
CA THR A 100 6.36 3.63 10.06
C THR A 100 6.02 4.49 8.86
N LEU A 101 4.91 4.15 8.20
CA LEU A 101 4.23 4.98 7.23
C LEU A 101 3.02 5.64 7.91
N ALA A 102 2.94 6.96 7.87
CA ALA A 102 1.84 7.71 8.48
C ALA A 102 0.87 8.23 7.42
N ALA A 103 -0.43 7.95 7.55
CA ALA A 103 -1.44 8.40 6.59
C ALA A 103 -1.47 9.92 6.42
N MET A 104 -1.30 10.68 7.52
CA MET A 104 -1.23 12.15 7.48
C MET A 104 -0.11 12.74 6.61
N ASN A 105 0.98 11.99 6.41
CA ASN A 105 2.14 12.43 5.61
C ASN A 105 2.14 11.86 4.19
N CYS A 106 1.06 11.18 3.79
CA CYS A 106 1.07 10.27 2.67
C CYS A 106 -0.21 10.40 1.83
N THR A 107 -0.19 11.30 0.84
CA THR A 107 -1.39 11.67 0.04
C THR A 107 -2.06 10.46 -0.62
N ASN A 108 -1.28 9.51 -1.15
CA ASN A 108 -1.79 8.25 -1.69
C ASN A 108 -1.23 7.06 -0.90
N PHE A 109 -1.45 7.05 0.41
CA PHE A 109 -1.09 5.91 1.27
C PHE A 109 -1.63 4.62 0.70
N CYS A 110 -0.73 3.67 0.47
CA CYS A 110 -1.06 2.33 0.05
C CYS A 110 -0.08 1.29 0.58
N ILE A 111 -0.65 0.15 0.98
CA ILE A 111 0.11 -1.04 1.32
C ILE A 111 -0.51 -2.19 0.53
N CYS A 112 0.29 -2.93 -0.24
CA CYS A 112 -0.18 -4.16 -0.87
C CYS A 112 0.42 -5.38 -0.18
N ALA A 113 -0.43 -6.34 0.14
CA ALA A 113 -0.04 -7.62 0.70
C ALA A 113 0.63 -8.52 -0.34
N ILE A 114 1.28 -9.58 0.14
CA ILE A 114 1.91 -10.60 -0.71
C ILE A 114 0.93 -11.33 -1.64
N ASP A 115 -0.37 -11.35 -1.32
CA ASP A 115 -1.42 -11.93 -2.16
C ASP A 115 -1.92 -10.98 -3.27
N GLY A 116 -1.36 -9.76 -3.32
CA GLY A 116 -1.72 -8.71 -4.28
C GLY A 116 -2.86 -7.80 -3.84
N THR A 117 -3.50 -8.05 -2.69
CA THR A 117 -4.54 -7.18 -2.15
C THR A 117 -3.93 -5.87 -1.64
N CYS A 118 -4.44 -4.73 -2.10
CA CYS A 118 -3.98 -3.41 -1.67
C CYS A 118 -4.97 -2.75 -0.70
N TYR A 119 -4.42 -2.07 0.30
CA TYR A 119 -5.14 -1.45 1.41
C TYR A 119 -4.84 0.04 1.50
N LYS A 120 -5.84 0.79 1.95
CA LYS A 120 -5.80 2.23 2.22
C LYS A 120 -6.19 2.49 3.67
N PRO A 121 -5.75 3.61 4.27
CA PRO A 121 -6.13 3.94 5.63
C PRO A 121 -7.59 4.36 5.67
N THR A 122 -8.29 3.99 6.74
CA THR A 122 -9.67 4.42 6.98
C THR A 122 -9.76 5.88 7.43
N SER A 123 -8.65 6.45 7.91
CA SER A 123 -8.55 7.81 8.46
C SER A 123 -7.10 8.30 8.46
N LEU A 124 -6.88 9.62 8.63
CA LEU A 124 -5.55 10.23 8.57
C LEU A 124 -4.66 9.94 9.80
N ASP A 125 -5.23 9.46 10.89
CA ASP A 125 -4.56 9.08 12.12
C ASP A 125 -4.07 7.62 12.13
N VAL A 126 -4.18 6.93 11.00
CA VAL A 126 -3.65 5.56 10.85
C VAL A 126 -2.15 5.60 10.56
N TYR A 127 -1.40 4.82 11.32
CA TYR A 127 0.02 4.57 11.14
C TYR A 127 0.22 3.08 10.90
N ALA A 128 1.06 2.76 9.90
CA ALA A 128 1.45 1.40 9.58
C ALA A 128 2.94 1.22 9.84
N THR A 129 3.28 0.47 10.89
CA THR A 129 4.65 0.12 11.22
C THR A 129 4.97 -1.25 10.65
N PHE A 130 6.05 -1.36 9.88
CA PHE A 130 6.47 -2.61 9.27
C PHE A 130 7.45 -3.34 10.18
N TRP A 131 7.06 -4.50 10.69
CA TRP A 131 7.88 -5.35 11.54
C TRP A 131 8.46 -6.53 10.74
N PRO A 132 9.78 -6.64 10.60
CA PRO A 132 10.39 -7.74 9.88
C PRO A 132 10.44 -8.97 10.78
N TYR A 133 9.82 -10.08 10.39
CA TYR A 133 9.95 -11.33 11.16
C TYR A 133 10.04 -12.57 10.28
N CYS A 134 10.93 -13.48 10.65
CA CYS A 134 11.10 -14.78 10.03
C CYS A 134 10.82 -15.91 11.02
N SER A 135 10.00 -16.87 10.63
CA SER A 135 9.73 -18.10 11.40
C SER A 135 9.53 -19.29 10.48
N GLY A 136 10.14 -20.42 10.82
CA GLY A 136 10.00 -21.67 10.04
C GLY A 136 10.47 -21.55 8.58
N GLY A 137 11.46 -20.70 8.29
CA GLY A 137 11.94 -20.44 6.93
C GLY A 137 11.07 -19.49 6.09
N THR A 138 9.97 -19.00 6.65
CA THR A 138 9.13 -17.97 6.02
C THR A 138 9.45 -16.61 6.63
N CYS A 139 9.65 -15.59 5.79
CA CYS A 139 9.93 -14.22 6.20
C CYS A 139 8.84 -13.27 5.69
N GLY A 140 8.42 -12.32 6.52
CA GLY A 140 7.38 -11.35 6.15
C GLY A 140 7.61 -9.98 6.78
N ALA A 141 7.10 -8.95 6.10
CA ALA A 141 7.02 -7.58 6.62
C ALA A 141 5.60 -7.36 7.16
N TYR A 142 5.41 -7.62 8.45
CA TYR A 142 4.09 -7.60 9.06
C TYR A 142 3.71 -6.18 9.48
N VAL A 143 2.47 -5.78 9.16
CA VAL A 143 2.01 -4.41 9.40
C VAL A 143 1.30 -4.29 10.74
N LEU A 144 1.92 -3.61 11.69
CA LEU A 144 1.30 -3.14 12.92
C LEU A 144 0.51 -1.88 12.60
N ILE A 145 -0.72 -1.81 13.09
CA ILE A 145 -1.66 -0.73 12.82
C ILE A 145 -1.90 -0.01 14.15
N THR A 146 -1.47 1.24 14.23
CA THR A 146 -1.84 2.11 15.34
C THR A 146 -2.73 3.24 14.85
N ALA A 147 -3.77 3.56 15.62
CA ALA A 147 -4.73 4.62 15.32
C ALA A 147 -5.35 5.13 16.62
N ASN A 148 -6.11 6.23 16.58
CA ASN A 148 -6.74 6.76 17.79
C ASN A 148 -7.98 5.98 18.23
N THR A 149 -8.49 5.08 17.38
CA THR A 149 -9.65 4.23 17.69
C THR A 149 -9.39 2.79 17.25
N ASP A 150 -9.98 1.83 17.97
CA ASP A 150 -9.83 0.39 17.70
C ASP A 150 -10.44 -0.07 16.37
N ALA A 151 -11.38 0.71 15.84
CA ALA A 151 -12.06 0.45 14.58
C ALA A 151 -11.29 1.01 13.36
N ALA A 152 -10.38 1.97 13.58
CA ALA A 152 -9.57 2.53 12.52
C ALA A 152 -8.42 1.58 12.12
N GLY A 153 -8.04 1.63 10.85
CA GLY A 153 -6.93 0.84 10.32
C GLY A 153 -6.86 0.87 8.80
N LEU A 154 -6.69 -0.30 8.20
CA LEU A 154 -6.44 -0.47 6.78
C LEU A 154 -7.59 -1.25 6.13
N VAL A 155 -8.25 -0.63 5.16
CA VAL A 155 -9.36 -1.22 4.39
C VAL A 155 -8.89 -1.59 3.00
N SER A 156 -9.29 -2.76 2.51
CA SER A 156 -9.03 -3.15 1.12
C SER A 156 -9.57 -2.10 0.14
N THR A 157 -8.83 -1.86 -0.94
CA THR A 157 -9.26 -1.02 -2.07
C THR A 157 -10.53 -1.52 -2.75
N THR A 158 -10.94 -2.78 -2.52
CA THR A 158 -12.21 -3.36 -2.99
C THR A 158 -13.37 -3.22 -1.99
N GLY A 159 -13.13 -2.68 -0.80
CA GLY A 159 -14.18 -2.33 0.18
C GLY A 159 -14.35 -3.29 1.37
N SER A 160 -13.66 -4.43 1.42
CA SER A 160 -13.55 -5.33 2.59
C SER A 160 -12.46 -6.40 2.34
N PRO A 161 -11.75 -6.92 3.37
CA PRO A 161 -11.89 -6.68 4.82
C PRO A 161 -11.11 -5.46 5.34
N VAL A 162 -11.36 -5.11 6.62
CA VAL A 162 -10.60 -4.10 7.39
C VAL A 162 -9.69 -4.80 8.39
N PHE A 163 -8.40 -4.52 8.32
CA PHE A 163 -7.46 -4.79 9.40
C PHE A 163 -7.45 -3.57 10.31
N SER A 164 -7.92 -3.70 11.56
CA SER A 164 -7.99 -2.59 12.51
C SER A 164 -6.93 -2.72 13.60
N SER A 165 -6.60 -1.59 14.23
CA SER A 165 -5.69 -1.57 15.40
C SER A 165 -6.20 -2.47 16.53
N GLY A 166 -7.50 -2.42 16.83
CA GLY A 166 -8.10 -3.22 17.91
C GLY A 166 -8.03 -4.72 17.66
N ASN A 167 -8.08 -5.17 16.40
CA ASN A 167 -8.01 -6.60 16.07
C ASN A 167 -6.64 -7.23 16.34
N GLN A 168 -5.60 -6.43 16.56
CA GLN A 168 -4.24 -6.86 16.85
C GLN A 168 -4.01 -7.18 18.33
N VAL A 169 -4.97 -6.85 19.19
CA VAL A 169 -4.91 -7.11 20.63
C VAL A 169 -5.78 -8.32 20.96
N ALA A 170 -5.27 -9.22 21.80
CA ALA A 170 -6.02 -10.37 22.31
C ALA A 170 -6.89 -9.97 23.52
N LEU A 171 -7.76 -10.89 23.96
CA LEU A 171 -8.70 -10.63 25.07
C LEU A 171 -8.02 -10.39 26.42
N ASP A 172 -6.77 -10.80 26.56
CA ASP A 172 -5.93 -10.57 27.73
C ASP A 172 -5.17 -9.23 27.66
N PHE A 173 -5.49 -8.39 26.68
CA PHE A 173 -4.86 -7.09 26.40
C PHE A 173 -3.40 -7.16 25.94
N ASN A 174 -2.90 -8.34 25.59
CA ASN A 174 -1.59 -8.49 24.95
C ASN A 174 -1.72 -8.37 23.43
N PHE A 175 -0.68 -7.84 22.78
CA PHE A 175 -0.60 -7.88 21.33
C PHE A 175 -0.43 -9.32 20.86
N LYS A 176 -1.16 -9.69 19.81
CA LYS A 176 -0.99 -10.97 19.15
C LYS A 176 0.41 -11.03 18.50
N PRO A 177 0.98 -12.22 18.31
CA PRO A 177 2.20 -12.34 17.52
C PRO A 177 1.94 -11.84 16.09
N VAL A 178 2.92 -11.18 15.46
CA VAL A 178 2.79 -10.65 14.09
C VAL A 178 2.48 -11.71 13.04
N THR A 179 2.71 -12.98 13.35
CA THR A 179 2.35 -14.12 12.50
C THR A 179 0.86 -14.46 12.52
N ASP A 180 0.08 -13.83 13.39
CA ASP A 180 -1.38 -14.00 13.44
C ASP A 180 -2.07 -13.39 12.21
N SER A 181 -3.23 -13.93 11.84
CA SER A 181 -4.05 -13.42 10.73
C SER A 181 -4.57 -12.00 10.91
N SER A 182 -4.45 -11.41 12.11
CA SER A 182 -4.73 -10.00 12.39
C SER A 182 -3.73 -9.02 11.76
N TYR A 183 -2.63 -9.48 11.17
CA TYR A 183 -1.60 -8.64 10.56
C TYR A 183 -1.54 -8.85 9.05
N ILE A 184 -1.27 -7.76 8.33
CA ILE A 184 -1.00 -7.82 6.88
C ILE A 184 0.47 -8.20 6.69
N ASN A 185 0.76 -9.23 5.89
CA ASN A 185 2.11 -9.47 5.38
C ASN A 185 2.30 -8.63 4.10
N ALA A 186 2.96 -7.47 4.24
CA ALA A 186 3.13 -6.51 3.18
C ALA A 186 4.22 -6.92 2.19
N ALA A 187 3.91 -6.78 0.90
CA ALA A 187 4.90 -6.82 -0.17
C ALA A 187 5.37 -5.42 -0.54
N THR A 188 4.50 -4.41 -0.44
CA THR A 188 4.79 -3.04 -0.88
C THR A 188 4.28 -1.98 0.11
N ALA A 189 4.97 -0.84 0.13
CA ALA A 189 4.57 0.38 0.82
C ALA A 189 4.71 1.59 -0.13
N SER A 190 3.69 2.44 -0.21
CA SER A 190 3.67 3.58 -1.14
C SER A 190 2.90 4.79 -0.61
N CYS A 191 3.38 5.99 -0.95
CA CYS A 191 2.64 7.26 -0.88
C CYS A 191 2.21 7.82 -2.23
N THR A 192 2.47 7.10 -3.32
CA THR A 192 2.28 7.62 -4.68
C THR A 192 1.16 6.90 -5.43
N SER A 193 1.00 5.58 -5.24
CA SER A 193 -0.03 4.82 -5.95
C SER A 193 -0.39 3.50 -5.26
N CYS A 194 -1.62 3.04 -5.53
CA CYS A 194 -2.11 1.72 -5.13
C CYS A 194 -2.05 0.71 -6.28
N VAL A 195 -0.90 0.59 -6.92
CA VAL A 195 -0.65 -0.52 -7.83
C VAL A 195 0.19 -1.55 -7.11
N SER A 196 -0.11 -2.83 -7.31
CA SER A 196 0.82 -3.91 -6.98
C SER A 196 1.99 -3.82 -7.95
N SER A 197 2.85 -2.82 -7.75
CA SER A 197 4.13 -2.72 -8.42
C SER A 197 5.12 -3.51 -7.59
N THR A 198 5.11 -4.82 -7.77
CA THR A 198 6.32 -5.59 -7.48
C THR A 198 7.29 -5.30 -8.60
N CYS A 199 8.57 -5.08 -8.26
CA CYS A 199 9.60 -5.29 -9.26
C CYS A 199 9.41 -6.72 -9.74
N GLN A 200 9.32 -6.94 -11.04
CA GLN A 200 9.20 -8.30 -11.56
C GLN A 200 10.45 -9.07 -11.16
N LEU A 201 10.36 -9.76 -10.03
CA LEU A 201 11.31 -10.74 -9.58
C LEU A 201 11.12 -11.90 -10.55
N HIS A 202 12.04 -12.04 -11.50
CA HIS A 202 12.13 -13.27 -12.25
C HIS A 202 12.53 -14.36 -11.25
N GLU A 203 11.63 -15.30 -10.97
CA GLU A 203 12.03 -16.59 -10.43
C GLU A 203 13.00 -17.21 -11.46
N LEU A 204 14.24 -17.50 -11.03
CA LEU A 204 15.26 -18.16 -11.83
C LEU A 204 15.06 -19.66 -11.85
#